data_AF-A0A4Y2VPY0-F1
#
_entry.id   AF-A0A4Y2VPY0-F1
#
_cell.length_a   1.000
_cell.length_b   1.000
_cell.length_c   1.000
_cell.angle_alpha   90.00
_cell.angle_beta   90.00
_cell.angle_gamma   90.00
#
_symmetry.space_group_name_H-M   'P 1'
#
loop_
_entity.id
_entity.type
_entity.pdbx_description
1 polymer ?
#
loop_
_entity_poly.entity_id
_entity_poly.type
_entity_poly.pdbx_seq_one_letter_code
_entity_poly.pdbx_strand_id
1 'polypeptide(L)'
;MEESKALFKTIITYPWFQNSSVILFLNKKDLLEEKIMYSHLVDYFPEYDGPKKDAIHAREFILKMFVDLNPDSEKIIYSHFTCAT
;
A
#
# COMPACT_ATOMS: atom_id res chain seq x y z
N MET A 1 4.18 -8.92 0.96
CA MET A 1 3.07 -7.94 0.96
C MET A 1 1.90 -8.42 1.79
N GLU A 2 1.52 -9.70 1.72
CA GLU A 2 0.47 -10.28 2.58
C GLU A 2 0.74 -10.10 4.09
N GLU A 3 1.97 -10.34 4.55
CA GLU A 3 2.34 -10.10 5.95
C GLU A 3 2.16 -8.64 6.37
N SER A 4 2.60 -7.70 5.54
CA SER A 4 2.44 -6.26 5.79
C SER A 4 0.98 -5.84 5.86
N LYS A 5 0.13 -6.40 4.98
CA LYS A 5 -1.33 -6.18 5.00
C LYS A 5 -1.97 -6.72 6.28
N ALA A 6 -1.62 -7.94 6.68
CA ALA A 6 -2.14 -8.56 7.89
C ALA A 6 -1.75 -7.77 9.15
N LEU A 7 -0.49 -7.32 9.23
CA LEU A 7 -0.01 -6.48 10.32
C LEU A 7 -0.72 -5.12 10.34
N PHE A 8 -0.84 -4.46 9.17
CA PHE A 8 -1.53 -3.17 9.06
C PHE A 8 -2.99 -3.28 9.52
N LYS A 9 -3.72 -4.29 9.04
CA LYS A 9 -5.10 -4.57 9.47
C LYS A 9 -5.19 -4.75 10.98
N THR A 10 -4.24 -5.47 11.58
CA THR A 10 -4.21 -5.68 13.03
C THR A 10 -3.99 -4.38 13.80
N ILE A 11 -3.07 -3.52 13.33
CA ILE A 11 -2.77 -2.23 13.98
C ILE A 11 -3.97 -1.28 13.90
N ILE A 12 -4.57 -1.11 12.72
CA ILE A 12 -5.68 -0.15 12.54
C ILE A 12 -6.97 -0.58 13.24
N THR A 13 -7.15 -1.89 13.47
CA THR A 13 -8.30 -2.44 14.20
C THR A 13 -8.09 -2.50 15.71
N TYR A 14 -6.87 -2.25 16.19
CA TYR A 14 -6.56 -2.36 17.61
C TYR A 14 -7.26 -1.22 18.37
N PRO A 15 -8.08 -1.52 19.41
CA PRO A 15 -8.87 -0.50 20.11
C PRO A 15 -8.04 0.67 20.66
N TRP A 16 -6.81 0.38 21.05
CA TRP A 16 -5.86 1.35 21.61
C TRP A 16 -5.42 2.42 20.61
N PHE A 17 -5.54 2.14 19.31
CA PHE A 17 -5.18 3.06 18.23
C PHE A 17 -6.39 3.73 17.57
N GLN A 18 -7.62 3.55 18.08
CA GLN A 18 -8.82 4.16 17.49
C GLN A 18 -8.71 5.68 17.37
N ASN A 19 -8.23 6.33 18.43
CA ASN A 19 -8.06 7.80 18.46
C ASN A 19 -6.68 8.28 17.99
N SER A 20 -5.80 7.38 17.53
CA SER A 20 -4.47 7.74 17.04
C SER A 20 -4.52 8.02 15.54
N SER A 21 -3.81 9.06 15.10
CA SER A 21 -3.56 9.30 13.67
C SER A 21 -2.70 8.19 13.09
N VAL A 22 -3.07 7.70 11.90
CA VAL A 22 -2.32 6.66 11.18
C VAL A 22 -1.68 7.30 9.95
N ILE A 23 -0.36 7.16 9.84
CA ILE A 23 0.41 7.60 8.67
C ILE A 23 1.06 6.37 8.04
N LEU A 24 0.68 6.07 6.80
CA LEU A 24 1.19 4.98 5.98
C LEU A 24 2.32 5.48 5.08
N PHE A 25 3.52 4.93 5.27
CA PHE A 25 4.65 5.16 4.38
C PHE A 25 4.86 3.97 3.44
N LEU A 26 4.63 4.19 2.15
CA LEU A 26 4.98 3.24 1.09
C LEU A 26 6.40 3.54 0.63
N ASN A 27 7.35 2.92 1.33
CA ASN A 27 8.79 3.15 1.13
C ASN A 27 9.35 2.35 -0.07
N LYS A 28 10.56 2.72 -0.52
CA LYS A 28 11.30 2.12 -1.64
C LYS A 28 10.63 2.32 -3.01
N LYS A 29 10.08 3.52 -3.23
CA LYS A 29 9.41 3.86 -4.51
C LYS A 29 10.35 3.74 -5.72
N ASP A 30 11.64 4.00 -5.51
CA ASP A 30 12.74 3.86 -6.47
C ASP A 30 12.91 2.41 -6.94
N LEU A 31 12.91 1.44 -6.01
CA LEU A 31 12.97 0.03 -6.36
C LEU A 31 11.72 -0.45 -7.08
N LEU A 32 10.55 0.14 -6.78
CA LEU A 32 9.32 -0.15 -7.52
C LEU A 32 9.42 0.36 -8.96
N GLU A 33 9.92 1.59 -9.15
CA GLU A 33 10.17 2.19 -10.47
C GLU A 33 11.12 1.32 -11.32
N GLU A 34 12.14 0.70 -10.70
CA GLU A 34 13.04 -0.22 -11.40
C GLU A 34 12.37 -1.57 -11.69
N LYS A 35 11.76 -2.22 -10.69
CA LYS A 35 11.22 -3.58 -10.80
C LYS A 35 10.07 -3.70 -11.78
N ILE A 36 9.20 -2.69 -11.85
CA ILE A 36 8.00 -2.75 -12.69
C ILE A 36 8.32 -2.88 -14.19
N MET A 37 9.56 -2.55 -14.57
CA MET A 37 10.05 -2.64 -15.95
C MET A 37 10.23 -4.07 -16.45
N TYR A 38 10.51 -5.00 -15.55
CA TYR A 38 10.80 -6.41 -15.87
C TYR A 38 9.97 -7.42 -15.07
N SER A 39 9.35 -7.02 -13.98
CA SER A 39 8.47 -7.83 -13.13
C SER A 39 7.09 -7.21 -13.11
N HIS A 40 6.08 -7.91 -13.63
CA HIS A 40 4.74 -7.35 -13.76
C HIS A 40 3.91 -7.60 -12.50
N LEU A 41 3.22 -6.57 -12.03
CA LEU A 41 2.44 -6.65 -10.79
C LEU A 41 1.31 -7.70 -10.86
N VAL A 42 0.71 -7.87 -12.04
CA VAL A 42 -0.36 -8.85 -12.30
C VAL A 42 0.07 -10.30 -12.04
N ASP A 43 1.36 -10.61 -12.14
CA ASP A 43 1.89 -11.96 -11.90
C ASP A 43 1.81 -12.33 -10.40
N TYR A 44 1.71 -11.33 -9.51
CA TYR A 44 1.62 -11.50 -8.06
C TYR A 44 0.26 -11.07 -7.50
N PHE A 45 -0.40 -10.11 -8.15
CA PHE A 45 -1.70 -9.58 -7.80
C PHE A 45 -2.61 -9.61 -9.03
N PRO A 46 -3.30 -10.74 -9.29
CA PRO A 46 -4.13 -10.91 -10.48
C PRO A 46 -5.26 -9.88 -10.61
N GLU A 47 -5.63 -9.21 -9.51
CA GLU A 47 -6.63 -8.15 -9.47
C GLU A 47 -6.10 -6.80 -10.01
N TYR A 48 -4.79 -6.69 -10.27
CA TYR A 48 -4.20 -5.50 -10.89
C TYR A 48 -4.56 -5.43 -12.37
N ASP A 49 -5.37 -4.44 -12.72
CA ASP A 49 -5.84 -4.15 -14.09
C ASP A 49 -5.09 -2.97 -14.74
N GLY A 50 -4.14 -2.37 -14.04
CA GLY A 50 -3.37 -1.23 -14.53
C GLY A 50 -2.35 -1.59 -15.63
N PRO A 51 -1.81 -0.57 -16.32
CA PRO A 51 -0.83 -0.76 -17.38
C PRO A 51 0.47 -1.42 -16.87
N LYS A 52 1.12 -2.18 -17.76
CA LYS A 52 2.46 -2.73 -17.52
C LYS A 52 3.51 -1.62 -17.53
N LYS A 53 4.56 -1.78 -16.73
CA LYS A 53 5.70 -0.85 -16.63
C LYS A 53 5.33 0.56 -16.17
N ASP A 54 4.20 0.69 -15.48
CA ASP A 54 3.74 1.96 -14.93
C ASP A 54 3.85 1.94 -13.41
N ALA A 55 4.86 2.63 -12.89
CA ALA A 55 5.11 2.72 -11.45
C ALA A 55 4.04 3.52 -10.71
N ILE A 56 3.36 4.45 -11.38
CA ILE A 56 2.34 5.32 -10.77
C ILE A 56 1.07 4.50 -10.53
N HIS A 57 0.58 3.80 -11.55
CA HIS A 57 -0.59 2.93 -11.39
C HIS A 57 -0.29 1.78 -10.42
N ALA A 58 0.92 1.21 -10.48
CA ALA A 58 1.32 0.15 -9.55
C ALA A 58 1.32 0.61 -8.08
N ARG A 59 1.90 1.78 -7.77
CA ARG A 59 1.96 2.28 -6.38
C ARG A 59 0.58 2.70 -5.86
N GLU A 60 -0.28 3.24 -6.73
CA GLU A 60 -1.66 3.61 -6.39
C GLU A 60 -2.51 2.39 -6.10
N PHE A 61 -2.36 1.32 -6.90
CA PHE A 61 -2.97 0.04 -6.60
C PHE A 61 -2.53 -0.50 -5.24
N ILE A 62 -1.22 -0.50 -4.96
CA ILE A 62 -0.70 -0.92 -3.65
C ILE A 62 -1.30 -0.07 -2.53
N LEU A 63 -1.33 1.25 -2.68
CA LEU A 63 -1.96 2.14 -1.69
C LEU A 63 -3.42 1.76 -1.43
N LYS A 64 -4.18 1.56 -2.51
CA LYS A 64 -5.58 1.13 -2.42
C LYS A 64 -5.73 -0.18 -1.64
N MET A 65 -4.85 -1.16 -1.86
CA MET A 65 -4.88 -2.42 -1.12
C MET A 65 -4.71 -2.24 0.40
N PHE A 66 -4.01 -1.20 0.86
CA PHE A 66 -3.88 -0.91 2.30
C PHE A 66 -5.07 -0.11 2.81
N VAL A 67 -5.51 0.92 2.08
CA VAL A 67 -6.65 1.76 2.47
C VAL A 67 -7.94 0.94 2.57
N ASP A 68 -8.16 0.02 1.63
CA ASP A 68 -9.35 -0.85 1.61
C ASP A 68 -9.40 -1.84 2.79
N LEU A 69 -8.31 -2.00 3.56
CA LEU A 69 -8.32 -2.80 4.80
C LEU A 69 -8.93 -2.06 5.98
N ASN A 70 -9.12 -0.74 5.88
CA ASN A 70 -9.66 0.08 6.94
C ASN A 70 -11.18 -0.14 7.10
N PRO A 71 -11.65 -0.71 8.22
CA PRO A 71 -13.07 -0.90 8.44
C PRO A 71 -13.78 0.38 8.92
N ASP A 72 -13.03 1.40 9.35
CA ASP A 72 -13.56 2.63 9.90
C ASP A 72 -13.50 3.76 8.86
N SER A 73 -14.66 4.10 8.30
CA SER A 73 -14.77 5.16 7.29
C SER A 73 -14.49 6.56 7.82
N GLU A 74 -14.55 6.79 9.14
CA GLU A 74 -14.25 8.08 9.75
C GLU A 74 -12.75 8.25 10.02
N LYS A 75 -12.02 7.13 10.14
CA LYS A 75 -10.58 7.13 10.37
C LYS A 75 -9.82 7.42 9.07
N ILE A 76 -9.25 8.61 8.98
CA ILE A 76 -8.40 9.01 7.84
C ILE A 76 -7.02 8.37 7.98
N ILE A 77 -6.58 7.65 6.94
CA ILE A 77 -5.21 7.15 6.79
C ILE A 77 -4.46 8.12 5.89
N TYR A 78 -3.49 8.84 6.45
CA TYR A 78 -2.59 9.69 5.67
C TYR A 78 -1.53 8.83 5.01
N SER A 79 -1.26 9.03 3.72
CA SER A 79 -0.31 8.19 3.00
C SER A 79 0.75 9.00 2.26
N HIS A 80 1.99 8.52 2.29
CA HIS A 80 3.10 9.09 1.55
C HIS A 80 3.91 8.00 0.84
N PHE A 81 4.27 8.24 -0.42
CA PHE A 81 5.26 7.44 -1.13
C PHE A 81 6.65 8.00 -0.82
N THR A 82 7.52 7.17 -0.26
CA THR A 82 8.84 7.60 0.22
C THR A 82 9.98 6.80 -0.39
N CYS A 83 11.16 7.42 -0.34
CA CYS A 83 12.45 6.81 -0.66
C CYS A 83 13.35 7.07 0.55
N ALA A 84 13.31 6.16 1.53
CA ALA A 84 14.24 6.16 2.65
C ALA A 84 15.30 5.10 2.35
N THR A 85 16.51 5.59 2.06
CA THR A 85 17.72 4.94 1.51
C THR A 85 17.60 4.42 0.09
#